data_AF-A0A7X3VQ49-F1
#
_entry.id   AF-A0A7X3VQ49-F1
#
_cell.length_a   1.000
_cell.length_b   1.000
_cell.length_c   1.000
_cell.angle_alpha   90.00
_cell.angle_beta   90.00
_cell.angle_gamma   90.00
#
_symmetry.space_group_name_H-M   'P 1'
#
loop_
_entity.id
_entity.type
_entity.pdbx_description
1 polymer ?
#
loop_
_entity_poly.entity_id
_entity_poly.type
_entity_poly.pdbx_seq_one_letter_code
_entity_poly.pdbx_strand_id
1 'polypeptide(L)'
;MELGSIHDAAANGDLDVVKKIVEQDPRLVNQDDKYEWRPIFHAGLRRHYDVVKYLIDCGADLAAHDGYAIHYAGEVPDNKEVVSLLIAYGGLDAHAKPSSEAARQFIYAVFLANVQRVNAILRDNSTLVHERYARGDTALHYAARNGDLAIVEQLVGSGADVNVTSDHAHFPLYCAAGHGHVETTRYLVEQGADLQARLADGKTVVEWLKQYADHDRRLKSCLDVLER
;
A
#
# COMPACT_ATOMS: atom_id res chain seq x y z
N MET A 1 -13.87 -34.90 -3.37
CA MET A 1 -14.21 -33.49 -3.62
C MET A 1 -13.03 -32.88 -4.34
N GLU A 2 -13.27 -32.26 -5.48
CA GLU A 2 -12.25 -31.45 -6.15
C GLU A 2 -11.86 -30.32 -5.19
N LEU A 3 -10.58 -30.21 -4.83
CA LEU A 3 -10.11 -29.07 -4.05
C LEU A 3 -10.32 -27.82 -4.92
N GLY A 4 -10.86 -26.74 -4.34
CA GLY A 4 -11.00 -25.46 -5.05
C GLY A 4 -9.64 -24.88 -5.47
N SER A 5 -9.64 -23.73 -6.15
CA SER A 5 -8.40 -23.04 -6.51
C SER A 5 -7.60 -22.66 -5.26
N ILE A 6 -6.27 -22.70 -5.33
CA ILE A 6 -5.40 -22.21 -4.24
C ILE A 6 -5.66 -20.72 -3.95
N HIS A 7 -6.08 -19.95 -4.96
CA HIS A 7 -6.44 -18.54 -4.83
C HIS A 7 -7.68 -18.35 -3.97
N ASP A 8 -8.72 -19.16 -4.19
CA ASP A 8 -9.97 -19.10 -3.41
C ASP A 8 -9.72 -19.56 -1.97
N ALA A 9 -8.96 -20.65 -1.78
CA ALA A 9 -8.58 -21.13 -0.46
C ALA A 9 -7.76 -20.08 0.31
N ALA A 10 -6.80 -19.43 -0.37
CA ALA A 10 -6.01 -18.37 0.21
C ALA A 10 -6.85 -17.13 0.53
N ALA A 11 -7.79 -16.75 -0.34
CA ALA A 11 -8.73 -15.66 -0.11
C ALA A 11 -9.71 -15.93 1.05
N ASN A 12 -10.08 -17.18 1.28
CA ASN A 12 -10.97 -17.57 2.37
C ASN A 12 -10.25 -17.78 3.70
N GLY A 13 -8.91 -17.88 3.68
CA GLY A 13 -8.13 -18.19 4.88
C GLY A 13 -8.10 -19.68 5.21
N ASP A 14 -8.48 -20.54 4.26
CA ASP A 14 -8.61 -21.99 4.45
C ASP A 14 -7.23 -22.68 4.42
N LEU A 15 -6.45 -22.50 5.49
CA LEU A 15 -5.07 -22.99 5.60
C LEU A 15 -4.94 -24.49 5.30
N ASP A 16 -5.87 -25.31 5.77
CA ASP A 16 -5.83 -26.76 5.55
C ASP A 16 -6.05 -27.13 4.08
N VAL A 17 -6.86 -26.35 3.35
CA VAL A 17 -7.07 -26.53 1.91
C VAL A 17 -5.83 -26.06 1.15
N VAL A 18 -5.26 -24.91 1.51
CA VAL A 18 -4.00 -24.41 0.94
C VAL A 18 -2.89 -25.44 1.10
N LYS A 19 -2.70 -26.00 2.30
CA LYS A 19 -1.71 -27.05 2.58
C LYS A 19 -1.89 -28.27 1.66
N LYS A 20 -3.11 -28.80 1.57
CA LYS A 20 -3.41 -29.97 0.72
C LYS A 20 -3.13 -29.69 -0.77
N ILE A 21 -3.43 -28.49 -1.26
CA ILE A 21 -3.16 -28.12 -2.65
C ILE A 21 -1.66 -28.01 -2.90
N VAL A 22 -0.91 -27.36 -2.01
CA VAL A 22 0.55 -27.20 -2.11
C VAL A 22 1.27 -28.55 -1.99
N GLU A 23 0.79 -29.46 -1.15
CA GLU A 23 1.29 -30.84 -1.06
C GLU A 23 1.11 -31.63 -2.37
N GLN A 24 0.02 -31.37 -3.11
CA GLN A 24 -0.23 -32.01 -4.41
C GLN A 24 0.59 -31.41 -5.55
N ASP A 25 0.74 -30.08 -5.57
CA ASP A 25 1.59 -29.38 -6.54
C ASP A 25 2.19 -28.10 -5.92
N PRO A 26 3.46 -28.14 -5.48
CA PRO A 26 4.13 -27.00 -4.87
C PRO A 26 4.27 -25.77 -5.78
N ARG A 27 4.18 -25.94 -7.11
CA ARG A 27 4.32 -24.82 -8.06
C ARG A 27 3.15 -23.85 -7.96
N LEU A 28 2.00 -24.31 -7.45
CA LEU A 28 0.79 -23.51 -7.33
C LEU A 28 0.93 -22.35 -6.33
N VAL A 29 1.90 -22.42 -5.40
CA VAL A 29 2.25 -21.31 -4.49
C VAL A 29 2.52 -20.01 -5.25
N ASN A 30 3.06 -20.11 -6.46
CA ASN A 30 3.46 -19.01 -7.32
C ASN A 30 2.66 -18.95 -8.64
N GLN A 31 1.54 -19.68 -8.73
CA GLN A 31 0.68 -19.62 -9.89
C GLN A 31 -0.09 -18.29 -9.88
N ASP A 32 -0.13 -17.63 -11.02
CA ASP A 32 -0.96 -16.45 -11.21
C ASP A 32 -2.39 -16.86 -11.61
N ASP A 33 -3.39 -16.16 -11.09
CA ASP A 33 -4.76 -16.26 -11.59
C ASP A 33 -4.97 -15.40 -12.85
N LYS A 34 -6.23 -15.29 -13.30
CA LYS A 34 -6.60 -14.51 -14.50
C LYS A 34 -6.35 -12.99 -14.39
N TYR A 35 -6.09 -12.49 -13.18
CA TYR A 35 -5.74 -11.09 -12.91
C TYR A 35 -4.25 -10.91 -12.62
N GLU A 36 -3.45 -11.95 -12.89
CA GLU A 36 -2.02 -11.99 -12.55
C GLU A 36 -1.78 -11.92 -11.03
N TRP A 37 -2.75 -12.37 -10.22
CA TRP A 37 -2.62 -12.37 -8.76
C TRP A 37 -2.18 -13.73 -8.25
N ARG A 38 -1.17 -13.70 -7.38
CA ARG A 38 -0.71 -14.89 -6.66
C ARG A 38 -1.57 -15.17 -5.44
N PRO A 39 -1.59 -16.41 -4.94
CA PRO A 39 -2.35 -16.77 -3.73
C PRO A 39 -2.02 -15.88 -2.52
N ILE A 40 -0.74 -15.49 -2.40
CA ILE A 40 -0.29 -14.63 -1.29
C ILE A 40 -0.88 -13.22 -1.34
N PHE A 41 -1.24 -12.69 -2.52
CA PHE A 41 -1.88 -11.38 -2.64
C PHE A 41 -3.29 -11.42 -2.05
N HIS A 42 -4.04 -12.47 -2.37
CA HIS A 42 -5.39 -12.70 -1.83
C HIS A 42 -5.37 -12.87 -0.31
N ALA A 43 -4.45 -13.69 0.21
CA ALA A 43 -4.30 -13.91 1.65
C ALA A 43 -3.88 -12.61 2.36
N GLY A 44 -2.93 -11.87 1.78
CA GLY A 44 -2.43 -10.61 2.34
C GLY A 44 -3.50 -9.52 2.40
N LEU A 45 -4.25 -9.32 1.31
CA LEU A 45 -5.36 -8.37 1.22
C LEU A 45 -6.47 -8.66 2.24
N ARG A 46 -6.66 -9.93 2.61
CA ARG A 46 -7.73 -10.36 3.52
C ARG A 46 -7.26 -10.65 4.93
N ARG A 47 -6.00 -10.31 5.24
CA ARG A 47 -5.40 -10.40 6.59
C ARG A 47 -5.26 -11.83 7.11
N HIS A 48 -5.12 -12.79 6.21
CA HIS A 48 -5.00 -14.21 6.56
C HIS A 48 -3.55 -14.55 6.91
N TYR A 49 -3.10 -14.09 8.08
CA TYR A 49 -1.71 -14.21 8.53
C TYR A 49 -1.14 -15.62 8.40
N ASP A 50 -1.85 -16.64 8.88
CA ASP A 50 -1.34 -18.02 8.87
C ASP A 50 -1.18 -18.57 7.45
N VAL A 51 -2.05 -18.17 6.53
CA VAL A 51 -1.93 -18.53 5.10
C VAL A 51 -0.75 -17.80 4.47
N VAL A 52 -0.61 -16.49 4.71
CA VAL A 52 0.53 -15.71 4.21
C VAL A 52 1.84 -16.32 4.70
N LYS A 53 1.92 -16.65 5.99
CA LYS A 53 3.09 -17.28 6.58
C LYS A 53 3.40 -18.62 5.94
N TYR A 54 2.40 -19.48 5.80
CA TYR A 54 2.59 -20.78 5.16
C TYR A 54 3.08 -20.65 3.71
N LEU A 55 2.49 -19.75 2.92
CA LEU A 55 2.91 -19.50 1.54
C LEU A 55 4.36 -19.00 1.46
N ILE A 56 4.78 -18.10 2.35
CA ILE A 56 6.18 -17.67 2.46
C ILE A 56 7.09 -18.85 2.79
N ASP A 57 6.73 -19.66 3.80
CA ASP A 57 7.51 -20.82 4.20
C ASP A 57 7.61 -21.88 3.07
N CYS A 58 6.66 -21.88 2.13
CA CYS A 58 6.67 -22.69 0.90
C CYS A 58 7.37 -22.03 -0.31
N GLY A 59 7.97 -20.86 -0.15
CA GLY A 59 8.73 -20.19 -1.21
C GLY A 59 7.90 -19.28 -2.12
N ALA A 60 6.86 -18.63 -1.59
CA ALA A 60 6.18 -17.55 -2.30
C ALA A 60 7.16 -16.44 -2.70
N ASP A 61 7.15 -16.08 -3.98
CA ASP A 61 7.99 -15.01 -4.52
C ASP A 61 7.37 -13.65 -4.19
N LEU A 62 7.94 -12.98 -3.19
CA LEU A 62 7.50 -11.66 -2.75
C LEU A 62 7.89 -10.54 -3.72
N ALA A 63 8.79 -10.80 -4.69
CA ALA A 63 9.20 -9.81 -5.68
C ALA A 63 8.34 -9.82 -6.95
N ALA A 64 7.49 -10.84 -7.11
CA ALA A 64 6.53 -10.91 -8.20
C ALA A 64 5.69 -9.64 -8.29
N HIS A 65 5.44 -9.20 -9.52
CA HIS A 65 4.59 -8.04 -9.80
C HIS A 65 5.03 -6.76 -9.07
N ASP A 66 6.35 -6.50 -8.97
CA ASP A 66 6.92 -5.31 -8.32
C ASP A 66 6.57 -5.21 -6.82
N GLY A 67 6.51 -6.37 -6.15
CA GLY A 67 6.29 -6.46 -4.71
C GLY A 67 4.86 -6.18 -4.27
N TYR A 68 3.85 -6.47 -5.10
CA TYR A 68 2.46 -6.11 -4.82
C TYR A 68 1.86 -6.76 -3.57
N ALA A 69 2.42 -7.86 -3.07
CA ALA A 69 1.97 -8.48 -1.82
C ALA A 69 1.96 -7.47 -0.65
N ILE A 70 3.03 -6.69 -0.48
CA ILE A 70 3.12 -5.70 0.59
C ILE A 70 2.34 -4.43 0.28
N HIS A 71 2.27 -4.05 -0.99
CA HIS A 71 1.49 -2.91 -1.46
C HIS A 71 0.03 -3.05 -1.07
N TYR A 72 -0.62 -4.13 -1.51
CA TYR A 72 -2.03 -4.38 -1.22
C TYR A 72 -2.27 -4.69 0.26
N ALA A 73 -1.35 -5.36 0.95
CA ALA A 73 -1.49 -5.58 2.39
C ALA A 73 -1.46 -4.26 3.18
N GLY A 74 -0.65 -3.28 2.75
CA GLY A 74 -0.49 -1.98 3.41
C GLY A 74 -1.72 -1.06 3.32
N GLU A 75 -2.51 -1.21 2.26
CA GLU A 75 -3.75 -0.44 2.03
C GLU A 75 -4.94 -0.93 2.88
N VAL A 76 -4.82 -2.09 3.51
CA VAL A 76 -5.89 -2.70 4.30
C VAL A 76 -5.82 -2.17 5.73
N PRO A 77 -6.92 -1.58 6.25
CA PRO A 77 -6.99 -1.18 7.65
C PRO A 77 -6.71 -2.34 8.61
N ASP A 78 -5.94 -2.05 9.65
CA ASP A 78 -5.59 -3.00 10.72
C ASP A 78 -4.91 -4.29 10.22
N ASN A 79 -4.05 -4.19 9.21
CA ASN A 79 -3.32 -5.34 8.63
C ASN A 79 -1.81 -5.35 8.97
N LYS A 80 -1.43 -4.73 10.09
CA LYS A 80 -0.03 -4.48 10.40
C LYS A 80 0.75 -5.76 10.70
N GLU A 81 0.11 -6.84 11.13
CA GLU A 81 0.72 -8.16 11.35
C GLU A 81 1.19 -8.79 10.05
N VAL A 82 0.36 -8.77 9.00
CA VAL A 82 0.75 -9.27 7.66
C VAL A 82 1.82 -8.38 7.06
N VAL A 83 1.67 -7.05 7.15
CA VAL A 83 2.68 -6.11 6.66
C VAL A 83 4.03 -6.36 7.36
N SER A 84 4.02 -6.53 8.68
CA SER A 84 5.22 -6.86 9.46
C SER A 84 5.87 -8.16 8.99
N LEU A 85 5.05 -9.19 8.72
CA LEU A 85 5.53 -10.47 8.22
C LEU A 85 6.17 -10.32 6.83
N LEU A 86 5.51 -9.64 5.90
CA LEU A 86 6.05 -9.42 4.55
C LEU A 86 7.35 -8.62 4.60
N ILE A 87 7.41 -7.59 5.44
CA ILE A 87 8.64 -6.81 5.70
C ILE A 87 9.76 -7.72 6.20
N ALA A 88 9.49 -8.57 7.19
CA ALA A 88 10.49 -9.46 7.79
C ALA A 88 11.11 -10.44 6.79
N TYR A 89 10.41 -10.76 5.70
CA TYR A 89 10.86 -11.64 4.63
C TYR A 89 11.26 -10.89 3.34
N GLY A 90 11.47 -9.57 3.41
CA GLY A 90 12.03 -8.78 2.31
C GLY A 90 11.02 -8.26 1.28
N GLY A 91 9.72 -8.36 1.54
CA GLY A 91 8.67 -7.91 0.62
C GLY A 91 8.74 -6.41 0.32
N LEU A 92 9.17 -5.58 1.28
CA LEU A 92 9.29 -4.14 1.04
C LEU A 92 10.46 -3.77 0.14
N ASP A 93 11.58 -4.49 0.24
CA ASP A 93 12.77 -4.19 -0.56
C ASP A 93 12.49 -4.43 -2.04
N ALA A 94 11.66 -5.42 -2.36
CA ALA A 94 11.18 -5.66 -3.72
C ALA A 94 10.23 -4.56 -4.22
N HIS A 95 9.37 -4.03 -3.34
CA HIS A 95 8.37 -3.02 -3.70
C HIS A 95 8.93 -1.59 -3.73
N ALA A 96 9.39 -1.07 -2.60
CA ALA A 96 9.80 0.32 -2.44
C ALA A 96 11.23 0.59 -2.92
N LYS A 97 12.10 -0.43 -2.96
CA LYS A 97 13.51 -0.33 -3.42
C LYS A 97 14.27 0.82 -2.72
N PRO A 98 14.34 0.82 -1.37
CA PRO A 98 15.01 1.88 -0.61
C PRO A 98 16.50 2.01 -0.97
N SER A 99 16.99 3.23 -1.06
CA SER A 99 18.36 3.51 -1.55
C SER A 99 19.47 3.22 -0.53
N SER A 100 19.12 3.13 0.76
CA SER A 100 20.04 2.94 1.87
C SER A 100 19.39 2.19 3.03
N GLU A 101 20.19 1.81 4.04
CA GLU A 101 19.66 1.26 5.29
C GLU A 101 18.77 2.26 6.03
N ALA A 102 19.15 3.54 6.08
CA ALA A 102 18.35 4.58 6.73
C ALA A 102 17.00 4.76 6.02
N ALA A 103 17.02 4.82 4.68
CA ALA A 103 15.83 4.83 3.84
C ALA A 103 14.91 3.64 4.11
N ARG A 104 15.50 2.44 4.17
CA ARG A 104 14.78 1.19 4.46
C ARG A 104 14.11 1.27 5.82
N GLN A 105 14.85 1.60 6.87
CA GLN A 105 14.27 1.71 8.21
C GLN A 105 13.18 2.76 8.30
N PHE A 106 13.34 3.87 7.58
CA PHE A 106 12.37 4.95 7.53
C PHE A 106 11.08 4.50 6.86
N ILE A 107 11.17 3.93 5.65
CA ILE A 107 9.98 3.50 4.91
C ILE A 107 9.31 2.28 5.58
N TYR A 108 10.06 1.43 6.28
CA TYR A 108 9.50 0.36 7.14
C TYR A 108 8.62 0.97 8.23
N ALA A 109 9.11 2.02 8.91
CA ALA A 109 8.35 2.70 9.95
C ALA A 109 7.06 3.34 9.40
N VAL A 110 7.12 3.90 8.20
CA VAL A 110 5.94 4.46 7.49
C VAL A 110 4.91 3.37 7.20
N PHE A 111 5.29 2.24 6.59
CA PHE A 111 4.37 1.15 6.27
C PHE A 111 3.72 0.53 7.53
N LEU A 112 4.47 0.48 8.62
CA LEU A 112 3.99 -0.01 9.91
C LEU A 112 3.18 1.02 10.70
N ALA A 113 2.96 2.22 10.17
CA ALA A 113 2.34 3.36 10.86
C ALA A 113 2.99 3.67 12.23
N ASN A 114 4.30 3.45 12.35
CA ASN A 114 5.04 3.67 13.59
C ASN A 114 5.53 5.13 13.67
N VAL A 115 4.65 6.00 14.15
CA VAL A 115 4.89 7.45 14.27
C VAL A 115 6.14 7.76 15.10
N GLN A 116 6.36 7.06 16.21
CA GLN A 116 7.50 7.31 17.09
C GLN A 116 8.82 7.01 16.38
N ARG A 117 8.86 5.94 15.59
CA ARG A 117 10.05 5.53 14.84
C ARG A 117 10.29 6.43 13.62
N VAL A 118 9.23 6.85 12.93
CA VAL A 118 9.31 7.89 11.89
C VAL A 118 9.97 9.15 12.45
N ASN A 119 9.49 9.64 13.60
CA ASN A 119 10.03 10.85 14.24
C ASN A 119 11.47 10.68 14.71
N ALA A 120 11.80 9.53 15.29
CA ALA A 120 13.17 9.23 15.72
C ALA A 120 14.15 9.24 14.54
N ILE A 121 13.77 8.63 13.41
CA ILE A 121 14.64 8.55 12.23
C ILE A 121 14.81 9.92 11.56
N LEU A 122 13.72 10.68 11.41
CA LEU A 122 13.76 12.01 10.78
C LEU A 122 14.56 13.04 11.58
N ARG A 123 14.70 12.86 12.89
CA ARG A 123 15.55 13.73 13.73
C ARG A 123 16.99 13.78 13.23
N ASP A 124 17.53 12.63 12.84
CA ASP A 124 18.93 12.49 12.43
C ASP A 124 19.08 12.41 10.90
N ASN A 125 17.97 12.21 10.16
CA ASN A 125 17.95 12.01 8.71
C ASN A 125 16.79 12.77 8.06
N SER A 126 16.69 14.08 8.29
CA SER A 126 15.56 14.89 7.85
C SER A 126 15.29 14.86 6.35
N THR A 127 16.34 14.68 5.52
CA THR A 127 16.22 14.63 4.06
C THR A 127 15.45 13.41 3.55
N LEU A 128 15.28 12.36 4.37
CA LEU A 128 14.52 11.15 3.98
C LEU A 128 13.05 11.46 3.67
N VAL A 129 12.53 12.57 4.18
CA VAL A 129 11.17 13.04 3.85
C VAL A 129 10.99 13.31 2.35
N HIS A 130 12.08 13.60 1.63
CA HIS A 130 12.09 13.85 0.19
C HIS A 130 12.61 12.67 -0.64
N GLU A 131 12.92 11.54 -0.01
CA GLU A 131 13.42 10.37 -0.74
C GLU A 131 12.38 9.85 -1.72
N ARG A 132 12.84 9.49 -2.91
CA ARG A 132 12.05 8.88 -3.96
C ARG A 132 12.36 7.39 -4.01
N TYR A 133 11.33 6.59 -3.83
CA TYR A 133 11.30 5.14 -3.89
C TYR A 133 10.95 4.69 -5.31
N ALA A 134 10.64 3.40 -5.46
CA ALA A 134 10.11 2.86 -6.71
C ALA A 134 8.96 3.71 -7.27
N ARG A 135 8.94 3.88 -8.60
CA ARG A 135 7.94 4.68 -9.33
C ARG A 135 7.93 6.17 -8.97
N GLY A 136 8.99 6.64 -8.32
CA GLY A 136 9.12 8.03 -7.90
C GLY A 136 8.22 8.38 -6.72
N ASP A 137 7.59 7.41 -6.06
CA ASP A 137 6.77 7.66 -4.86
C ASP A 137 7.65 8.13 -3.70
N THR A 138 7.11 8.96 -2.81
CA THR A 138 7.76 9.39 -1.56
C THR A 138 7.06 8.77 -0.36
N ALA A 139 7.63 8.89 0.83
CA ALA A 139 6.96 8.45 2.06
C ALA A 139 5.55 9.05 2.21
N LEU A 140 5.34 10.30 1.74
CA LEU A 140 4.03 10.94 1.78
C LEU A 140 3.01 10.29 0.84
N HIS A 141 3.44 9.80 -0.33
CA HIS A 141 2.57 9.02 -1.22
C HIS A 141 2.08 7.74 -0.54
N TYR A 142 2.99 6.97 0.08
CA TYR A 142 2.64 5.73 0.76
C TYR A 142 1.74 5.97 1.98
N ALA A 143 2.07 6.95 2.84
CA ALA A 143 1.26 7.29 3.99
C ALA A 143 -0.14 7.77 3.60
N ALA A 144 -0.24 8.57 2.53
CA ALA A 144 -1.52 9.03 1.99
C ALA A 144 -2.35 7.87 1.42
N ARG A 145 -1.72 6.98 0.64
CA ARG A 145 -2.35 5.79 0.06
C ARG A 145 -2.87 4.81 1.12
N ASN A 146 -2.20 4.69 2.25
CA ASN A 146 -2.62 3.83 3.37
C ASN A 146 -3.62 4.53 4.30
N GLY A 147 -3.84 5.84 4.14
CA GLY A 147 -4.70 6.61 5.04
C GLY A 147 -4.15 6.83 6.44
N ASP A 148 -2.83 6.64 6.64
CA ASP A 148 -2.17 6.78 7.93
C ASP A 148 -2.00 8.27 8.29
N LEU A 149 -3.10 8.95 8.65
CA LEU A 149 -3.17 10.41 8.87
C LEU A 149 -2.07 10.91 9.82
N ALA A 150 -1.83 10.21 10.94
CA ALA A 150 -0.78 10.61 11.88
C ALA A 150 0.62 10.63 11.24
N ILE A 151 0.92 9.70 10.33
CA ILE A 151 2.18 9.68 9.58
C ILE A 151 2.18 10.83 8.56
N VAL A 152 1.07 11.07 7.86
CA VAL A 152 0.93 12.20 6.93
C VAL A 152 1.20 13.53 7.63
N GLU A 153 0.59 13.78 8.79
CA GLU A 153 0.82 14.98 9.59
C GLU A 153 2.31 15.14 9.98
N GLN A 154 2.97 14.06 10.41
CA GLN A 154 4.39 14.12 10.75
C GLN A 154 5.27 14.42 9.54
N LEU A 155 4.99 13.79 8.39
CA LEU A 155 5.76 14.01 7.16
C LEU A 155 5.62 15.44 6.66
N VAL A 156 4.39 15.97 6.60
CA VAL A 156 4.13 17.38 6.20
C VAL A 156 4.76 18.34 7.21
N GLY A 157 4.62 18.10 8.52
CA GLY A 157 5.26 18.89 9.56
C GLY A 157 6.81 18.84 9.52
N SER A 158 7.37 17.79 8.91
CA SER A 158 8.82 17.63 8.69
C SER A 158 9.28 18.18 7.33
N GLY A 159 8.40 18.85 6.58
CA GLY A 159 8.74 19.54 5.33
C GLY A 159 8.45 18.74 4.06
N ALA A 160 7.70 17.64 4.11
CA ALA A 160 7.26 16.96 2.89
C ALA A 160 6.49 17.91 1.96
N ASP A 161 6.83 17.90 0.67
CA ASP A 161 6.08 18.64 -0.34
C ASP A 161 4.72 17.97 -0.57
N VAL A 162 3.63 18.66 -0.21
CA VAL A 162 2.25 18.17 -0.32
C VAL A 162 1.81 17.95 -1.78
N ASN A 163 2.49 18.59 -2.74
CA ASN A 163 2.19 18.55 -4.17
C ASN A 163 3.22 17.73 -4.97
N VAL A 164 4.10 16.99 -4.28
CA VAL A 164 5.09 16.14 -4.92
C VAL A 164 4.42 15.15 -5.87
N THR A 165 4.97 15.00 -7.07
CA THR A 165 4.41 14.15 -8.13
C THR A 165 5.31 12.95 -8.39
N SER A 166 4.75 11.73 -8.41
CA SER A 166 5.44 10.48 -8.76
C SER A 166 5.68 10.33 -10.27
N ASP A 167 6.40 9.28 -10.69
CA ASP A 167 6.68 9.03 -12.11
C ASP A 167 5.41 8.67 -12.91
N HIS A 168 4.32 8.33 -12.22
CA HIS A 168 3.01 8.03 -12.80
C HIS A 168 2.03 9.20 -12.72
N ALA A 169 2.53 10.41 -12.45
CA ALA A 169 1.72 11.60 -12.21
C ALA A 169 0.71 11.45 -11.06
N HIS A 170 0.98 10.55 -10.10
CA HIS A 170 0.26 10.51 -8.84
C HIS A 170 0.82 11.57 -7.90
N PHE A 171 -0.02 12.09 -7.02
CA PHE A 171 0.35 13.04 -5.97
C PHE A 171 -0.38 12.65 -4.68
N PRO A 172 0.09 13.07 -3.48
CA PRO A 172 -0.45 12.64 -2.19
C PRO A 172 -1.97 12.75 -2.08
N LEU A 173 -2.56 13.84 -2.58
CA LEU A 173 -4.01 14.04 -2.55
C LEU A 173 -4.77 12.97 -3.35
N TYR A 174 -4.27 12.61 -4.54
CA TYR A 174 -4.84 11.52 -5.32
C TYR A 174 -4.69 10.18 -4.60
N CYS A 175 -3.53 9.91 -3.98
CA CYS A 175 -3.32 8.69 -3.21
C CYS A 175 -4.32 8.56 -2.06
N ALA A 176 -4.55 9.61 -1.28
CA ALA A 176 -5.54 9.58 -0.20
C ALA A 176 -6.98 9.46 -0.72
N ALA A 177 -7.37 10.32 -1.66
CA ALA A 177 -8.76 10.41 -2.10
C ALA A 177 -9.16 9.22 -2.99
N GLY A 178 -8.28 8.77 -3.88
CA GLY A 178 -8.47 7.62 -4.76
C GLY A 178 -8.57 6.29 -4.03
N HIS A 179 -8.10 6.22 -2.78
CA HIS A 179 -8.24 5.04 -1.89
C HIS A 179 -9.30 5.26 -0.79
N GLY A 180 -10.00 6.41 -0.80
CA GLY A 180 -11.15 6.68 0.05
C GLY A 180 -10.82 7.13 1.49
N HIS A 181 -9.61 7.65 1.72
CA HIS A 181 -9.17 8.13 3.04
C HIS A 181 -9.61 9.58 3.29
N VAL A 182 -10.84 9.75 3.78
CA VAL A 182 -11.52 11.05 3.92
C VAL A 182 -10.75 12.05 4.80
N GLU A 183 -10.30 11.63 5.98
CA GLU A 183 -9.63 12.55 6.91
C GLU A 183 -8.23 12.95 6.41
N THR A 184 -7.49 12.01 5.81
CA THR A 184 -6.23 12.31 5.14
C THR A 184 -6.41 13.25 3.95
N THR A 185 -7.47 13.03 3.16
CA THR A 185 -7.85 13.91 2.04
C THR A 185 -8.12 15.33 2.52
N ARG A 186 -8.93 15.47 3.58
CA ARG A 186 -9.23 16.77 4.20
C ARG A 186 -7.96 17.49 4.65
N TYR A 187 -7.12 16.79 5.41
CA TYR A 187 -5.87 17.36 5.90
C TYR A 187 -4.97 17.84 4.77
N LEU A 188 -4.77 17.04 3.71
CA LEU A 188 -3.93 17.45 2.58
C LEU A 188 -4.44 18.72 1.88
N VAL A 189 -5.77 18.88 1.74
CA VAL A 189 -6.37 20.12 1.21
C VAL A 189 -6.11 21.30 2.15
N GLU A 190 -6.26 21.12 3.46
CA GLU A 190 -5.96 22.15 4.46
C GLU A 190 -4.47 22.57 4.44
N GLN A 191 -3.57 21.67 4.06
CA GLN A 191 -2.14 21.94 3.88
C GLN A 191 -1.78 22.50 2.48
N GLY A 192 -2.76 22.81 1.65
CA GLY A 192 -2.54 23.47 0.35
C GLY A 192 -2.25 22.52 -0.82
N ALA A 193 -2.77 21.29 -0.77
CA ALA A 193 -2.73 20.40 -1.94
C ALA A 193 -3.46 21.02 -3.14
N ASP A 194 -2.85 20.94 -4.32
CA ASP A 194 -3.36 21.52 -5.56
C ASP A 194 -4.47 20.65 -6.17
N LEU A 195 -5.71 21.15 -6.10
CA LEU A 195 -6.88 20.50 -6.69
C LEU A 195 -6.87 20.50 -8.23
N GLN A 196 -6.03 21.32 -8.86
CA GLN A 196 -5.90 21.42 -10.32
C GLN A 196 -4.76 20.56 -10.87
N ALA A 197 -3.98 19.90 -10.00
CA ALA A 197 -2.97 18.93 -10.41
C ALA A 197 -3.62 17.83 -11.26
N ARG A 198 -2.93 17.44 -12.34
CA ARG A 198 -3.45 16.50 -13.33
C ARG A 198 -2.75 15.15 -13.26
N LEU A 199 -3.56 14.10 -13.25
CA LEU A 199 -3.14 12.71 -13.40
C LEU A 199 -2.61 12.47 -14.82
N ALA A 200 -2.03 11.29 -15.04
CA ALA A 200 -1.48 10.90 -16.33
C ALA A 200 -2.53 10.90 -17.47
N ASP A 201 -3.81 10.68 -17.16
CA ASP A 201 -4.92 10.73 -18.11
C ASP A 201 -5.47 12.16 -18.35
N GLY A 202 -4.82 13.17 -17.75
CA GLY A 202 -5.18 14.58 -17.86
C GLY A 202 -6.28 15.03 -16.91
N LYS A 203 -6.87 14.16 -16.09
CA LYS A 203 -7.94 14.52 -15.15
C LYS A 203 -7.39 15.08 -13.84
N THR A 204 -8.15 15.99 -13.23
CA THR A 204 -7.99 16.36 -11.81
C THR A 204 -8.49 15.23 -10.90
N VAL A 205 -8.12 15.24 -9.62
CA VAL A 205 -8.64 14.27 -8.65
C VAL A 205 -10.17 14.30 -8.53
N VAL A 206 -10.79 15.49 -8.65
CA VAL A 206 -12.25 15.66 -8.61
C VAL A 206 -12.91 15.03 -9.83
N GLU A 207 -12.39 15.30 -11.04
CA GLU A 207 -12.87 14.68 -12.29
C GLU A 207 -12.67 13.15 -12.26
N TRP A 208 -11.57 12.69 -11.66
CA TRP A 208 -11.30 11.27 -11.51
C TRP A 208 -12.36 10.60 -10.61
N LEU A 209 -12.58 11.13 -9.40
CA LEU A 209 -13.52 10.58 -8.43
C LEU A 209 -14.96 10.53 -8.95
N LYS A 210 -15.39 11.53 -9.74
CA LYS A 210 -16.74 11.56 -10.34
C LYS A 210 -17.06 10.34 -11.21
N GLN A 211 -16.05 9.67 -11.76
CA GLN A 211 -16.26 8.45 -12.55
C GLN A 211 -16.59 7.22 -11.68
N TYR A 212 -16.28 7.25 -10.38
CA TYR A 212 -16.34 6.08 -9.49
C TYR A 212 -17.15 6.29 -8.21
N ALA A 213 -17.47 7.54 -7.85
CA ALA A 213 -18.12 7.91 -6.60
C ALA A 213 -19.48 7.23 -6.37
N ASP A 214 -20.21 6.90 -7.44
CA ASP A 214 -21.50 6.20 -7.33
C ASP A 214 -21.36 4.73 -6.93
N HIS A 215 -20.17 4.14 -7.03
CA HIS A 215 -19.89 2.74 -6.77
C HIS A 215 -19.12 2.49 -5.45
N ASP A 216 -18.50 3.52 -4.87
CA ASP A 216 -17.81 3.43 -3.58
C ASP A 216 -18.15 4.65 -2.69
N ARG A 217 -18.80 4.38 -1.55
CA ARG A 217 -19.19 5.40 -0.57
C ARG A 217 -18.00 6.19 -0.04
N ARG A 218 -16.82 5.58 0.10
CA ARG A 218 -15.61 6.25 0.59
C ARG A 218 -15.08 7.24 -0.43
N LEU A 219 -15.10 6.88 -1.72
CA LEU A 219 -14.74 7.79 -2.81
C LEU A 219 -15.73 8.95 -2.89
N LYS A 220 -17.03 8.69 -2.72
CA LYS A 220 -18.05 9.74 -2.61
C LYS A 220 -17.77 10.70 -1.45
N SER A 221 -17.46 10.18 -0.26
CA SER A 221 -17.13 11.04 0.89
C SER A 221 -15.87 11.88 0.67
N CYS A 222 -14.87 11.37 -0.05
CA CYS A 222 -13.72 12.18 -0.45
C CYS A 222 -14.12 13.27 -1.45
N LEU A 223 -14.93 12.93 -2.47
CA LEU A 223 -15.44 13.91 -3.43
C LEU A 223 -16.22 15.04 -2.72
N ASP A 224 -17.08 14.70 -1.76
CA ASP A 224 -17.84 15.68 -0.96
C ASP A 224 -16.94 16.61 -0.13
N VAL A 225 -15.70 16.21 0.19
CA VAL A 225 -14.70 17.07 0.86
C VAL A 225 -14.07 18.02 -0.15
N LEU A 226 -13.76 17.55 -1.36
CA LEU A 226 -13.06 18.32 -2.38
C LEU A 226 -13.93 19.35 -3.10
N GLU A 227 -15.25 19.20 -3.06
CA GLU A 227 -16.21 20.13 -3.68
C GLU A 227 -16.69 21.24 -2.73
N ARG A 228 -16.20 21.29 -1.48
CA ARG A 228 -16.52 22.34 -0.50
C ARG A 228 -15.52 23.47 -0.56
#